data_AF-A0A3P7P6F5-F1
#
_entry.id   AF-A0A3P7P6F5-F1
#
_cell.length_a   1.000
_cell.length_b   1.000
_cell.length_c   1.000
_cell.angle_alpha   90.00
_cell.angle_beta   90.00
_cell.angle_gamma   90.00
#
_symmetry.space_group_name_H-M   'P 1'
#
loop_
_entity.id
_entity.type
_entity.pdbx_description
1 polymer ?
#
loop_
_entity_poly.entity_id
_entity_poly.type
_entity_poly.pdbx_seq_one_letter_code
_entity_poly.pdbx_strand_id
1 'polypeptide(L)'
;MLVDGIIGSHLHNNREVVAVTGDGTNDAPALKRADVGFAMGLTGTDVAKEASDIIITDDNFTSIVKAVMWGRNVYDSIVKFLQFQLTVNVVAVVVAFVGACFITVSYP
;
A
#
# COMPACT_ATOMS: atom_id res chain seq x y z
N MET A 1 20.41 1.51 -12.01
CA MET A 1 19.67 2.71 -12.47
C MET A 1 19.48 3.64 -11.28
N LEU A 2 19.13 4.92 -11.48
CA LEU A 2 18.97 5.88 -10.37
C LEU A 2 17.94 5.39 -9.34
N VAL A 3 16.88 4.72 -9.80
CA VAL A 3 15.84 4.08 -8.96
C VAL A 3 16.45 3.10 -7.94
N ASP A 4 17.32 2.18 -8.40
CA ASP A 4 17.98 1.20 -7.52
C ASP A 4 18.84 1.89 -6.45
N GLY A 5 19.49 3.00 -6.82
CA GLY A 5 20.33 3.78 -5.92
C GLY A 5 19.53 4.48 -4.82
N ILE A 6 18.33 5.00 -5.14
CA ILE A 6 17.45 5.62 -4.14
C ILE A 6 16.87 4.55 -3.20
N ILE A 7 16.35 3.45 -3.75
CA ILE A 7 15.76 2.37 -2.97
C ILE A 7 16.80 1.74 -2.02
N GLY A 8 18.05 1.62 -2.48
CA GLY A 8 19.17 1.13 -1.68
C GLY A 8 19.86 2.18 -0.81
N SER A 9 19.38 3.43 -0.80
CA SER A 9 20.00 4.48 0.00
C SER A 9 19.68 4.30 1.49
N HIS A 10 20.66 4.58 2.34
CA HIS A 10 20.58 4.43 3.80
C HIS A 10 20.62 5.79 4.52
N LEU A 11 20.13 6.85 3.88
CA LEU A 11 20.12 8.19 4.48
C LEU A 11 19.15 8.28 5.68
N HIS A 12 18.08 7.48 5.65
CA HIS A 12 17.12 7.36 6.74
C HIS A 12 17.10 5.92 7.28
N ASN A 13 16.62 5.74 8.51
CA ASN A 13 16.47 4.41 9.12
C ASN A 13 15.44 3.51 8.41
N ASN A 14 14.58 4.10 7.59
CA ASN A 14 13.56 3.39 6.83
C ASN A 14 13.93 3.36 5.35
N ARG A 15 13.55 2.27 4.67
CA ARG A 15 13.66 2.15 3.21
C ARG A 15 12.83 3.23 2.53
N GLU A 16 13.43 3.93 1.58
CA GLU A 16 12.71 4.86 0.69
C GLU A 16 11.79 4.08 -0.25
N VAL A 17 10.54 4.53 -0.37
CA VAL A 17 9.56 3.97 -1.30
C VAL A 17 9.48 4.89 -2.50
N VAL A 18 9.80 4.36 -3.68
CA VAL A 18 9.98 5.17 -4.89
C VAL A 18 8.89 4.88 -5.91
N ALA A 19 8.16 5.93 -6.29
CA ALA A 19 7.30 5.90 -7.47
C ALA A 19 8.01 6.55 -8.66
N VAL A 20 7.92 5.92 -9.83
CA VAL A 20 8.51 6.42 -11.09
C VAL A 20 7.39 6.66 -12.09
N THR A 21 7.50 7.72 -12.89
CA THR A 21 6.61 7.99 -14.01
C THR A 21 7.39 8.00 -15.31
N GLY A 22 6.79 7.48 -16.38
CA GLY A 22 7.42 7.40 -17.69
C GLY A 22 6.39 7.08 -18.78
N ASP A 23 6.72 7.43 -20.01
CA ASP A 23 5.86 7.25 -21.18
C ASP A 23 6.59 6.53 -22.33
N GLY A 24 7.92 6.50 -22.30
CA GLY A 24 8.76 5.89 -23.32
C GLY A 24 9.07 4.41 -23.07
N THR A 25 9.39 3.70 -24.16
CA THR A 25 9.91 2.31 -24.11
C THR A 25 11.19 2.20 -23.27
N ASN A 26 11.98 3.26 -23.23
CA ASN A 26 13.22 3.35 -22.46
C ASN A 26 12.98 3.48 -20.94
N ASP A 27 11.77 3.88 -20.53
CA ASP A 27 11.40 4.02 -19.12
C ASP A 27 10.95 2.69 -18.52
N ALA A 28 10.60 1.71 -19.34
CA ALA A 28 10.10 0.41 -18.91
C ALA A 28 10.98 -0.29 -17.85
N PRO A 29 12.33 -0.32 -17.96
CA PRO A 29 13.15 -0.94 -16.92
C PRO A 29 13.15 -0.13 -15.61
N ALA A 30 12.95 1.18 -15.66
CA ALA A 30 12.85 2.03 -14.46
C ALA A 30 11.47 1.90 -13.80
N LEU A 31 10.39 1.90 -14.58
CA LEU A 31 9.02 1.65 -14.11
C LEU A 31 8.92 0.30 -13.39
N LYS A 32 9.51 -0.76 -13.97
CA LYS A 32 9.47 -2.12 -13.40
C LYS A 32 10.35 -2.31 -12.17
N ARG A 33 11.33 -1.43 -11.93
CA ARG A 33 12.21 -1.46 -10.75
C ARG A 33 11.71 -0.59 -9.61
N ALA A 34 10.81 0.34 -9.89
CA ALA A 34 10.18 1.19 -8.89
C ALA A 34 9.30 0.34 -7.95
N ASP A 35 8.97 0.88 -6.77
CA ASP A 35 7.94 0.28 -5.92
C ASP A 35 6.55 0.45 -6.53
N VAL A 36 6.34 1.55 -7.27
CA VAL A 36 5.13 1.81 -8.06
C VAL A 36 5.49 2.55 -9.36
N GLY A 37 5.21 1.94 -10.51
CA GLY A 37 5.37 2.57 -11.83
C GLY A 37 4.08 3.21 -12.33
N PHE A 38 4.17 4.45 -12.83
CA PHE A 38 3.07 5.19 -13.47
C PHE A 38 3.33 5.42 -14.96
N ALA A 39 2.48 4.89 -15.84
CA ALA A 39 2.52 5.19 -17.28
C ALA A 39 1.44 6.19 -17.71
N MET A 40 1.76 7.00 -18.73
CA MET A 40 0.77 7.85 -19.40
C MET A 40 -0.14 7.01 -20.31
N GLY A 41 -1.44 7.26 -20.24
CA GLY A 41 -2.47 6.54 -20.97
C GLY A 41 -2.59 6.97 -22.43
N LEU A 42 -2.43 8.26 -22.73
CA LEU A 42 -2.57 8.79 -24.09
C LEU A 42 -1.21 8.84 -24.81
N THR A 43 -0.19 9.45 -24.19
CA THR A 43 1.14 9.61 -24.80
C THR A 43 2.06 8.41 -24.58
N GLY A 44 1.74 7.55 -23.61
CA GLY A 44 2.59 6.40 -23.27
C GLY A 44 2.61 5.33 -24.35
N THR A 45 3.81 4.82 -24.61
CA THR A 45 4.05 3.63 -25.43
C THR A 45 3.46 2.38 -24.76
N ASP A 46 3.07 1.39 -25.56
CA ASP A 46 2.49 0.15 -25.02
C ASP A 46 3.45 -0.59 -24.10
N VAL A 47 4.76 -0.53 -24.39
CA VAL A 47 5.81 -1.12 -23.55
C VAL A 47 5.91 -0.41 -22.19
N ALA A 48 5.75 0.91 -22.14
CA ALA A 48 5.73 1.66 -20.88
C ALA A 48 4.50 1.31 -20.05
N LYS A 49 3.31 1.21 -20.69
CA LYS A 49 2.06 0.82 -20.05
C LYS A 49 2.13 -0.60 -19.48
N GLU A 50 2.67 -1.56 -20.23
CA GLU A 50 2.84 -2.94 -19.78
C GLU A 50 3.86 -3.07 -18.63
N ALA A 51 4.87 -2.21 -18.61
CA ALA A 51 5.88 -2.19 -17.54
C ALA A 51 5.44 -1.44 -16.28
N SER A 52 4.32 -0.72 -16.31
CA SER A 52 3.80 0.09 -15.20
C SER A 52 2.76 -0.65 -14.36
N ASP A 53 2.59 -0.25 -13.10
CA ASP A 53 1.56 -0.78 -12.20
C ASP A 53 0.23 -0.01 -12.32
N ILE A 54 0.31 1.29 -12.66
CA ILE A 54 -0.83 2.19 -12.76
C ILE A 54 -0.73 3.01 -14.05
N ILE A 55 -1.82 3.04 -14.82
CA ILE A 55 -1.93 3.86 -16.03
C ILE A 55 -2.78 5.10 -15.73
N ILE A 56 -2.22 6.28 -16.01
CA ILE A 56 -2.90 7.56 -15.89
C ILE A 56 -3.69 7.80 -17.17
N THR A 57 -5.01 7.64 -17.12
CA THR A 57 -5.84 7.68 -18.33
C THR A 57 -6.03 9.07 -18.94
N ASP A 58 -5.79 10.13 -18.16
CA ASP A 58 -5.99 11.53 -18.55
C ASP A 58 -4.68 12.31 -18.77
N ASP A 59 -3.53 11.63 -18.70
CA ASP A 59 -2.17 12.18 -18.77
C ASP A 59 -1.93 13.41 -17.88
N ASN A 60 -2.67 13.50 -16.77
CA ASN A 60 -2.56 14.59 -15.82
C ASN A 60 -1.82 14.14 -14.56
N PHE A 61 -0.70 14.79 -14.25
CA PHE A 61 0.07 14.53 -13.03
C PHE A 61 -0.74 14.76 -11.73
N THR A 62 -1.83 15.54 -11.79
CA THR A 62 -2.78 15.68 -10.67
C THR A 62 -3.40 14.35 -10.26
N SER A 63 -3.55 13.41 -11.21
CA SER A 63 -4.05 12.06 -10.95
C SER A 63 -3.11 11.25 -10.05
N ILE A 64 -1.79 11.53 -10.08
CA ILE A 64 -0.82 10.92 -9.14
C ILE A 64 -1.10 11.40 -7.71
N VAL A 65 -1.37 12.69 -7.52
CA VAL A 65 -1.71 13.25 -6.20
C VAL A 65 -2.99 12.61 -5.66
N LYS A 66 -3.99 12.41 -6.52
CA LYS A 66 -5.23 11.68 -6.16
C LYS A 66 -4.95 10.22 -5.82
N ALA A 67 -4.09 9.54 -6.55
CA ALA A 67 -3.70 8.16 -6.27
C ALA A 67 -3.03 8.03 -4.89
N VAL A 68 -2.13 8.96 -4.55
CA VAL A 68 -1.50 9.00 -3.21
C VAL A 68 -2.53 9.26 -2.12
N MET A 69 -3.47 10.18 -2.34
CA MET A 69 -4.57 10.46 -1.40
C MET A 69 -5.42 9.21 -1.14
N TRP A 70 -5.80 8.50 -2.20
CA TRP A 70 -6.54 7.25 -2.09
C TRP A 70 -5.76 6.15 -1.38
N GLY A 71 -4.47 6.00 -1.67
CA GLY A 71 -3.60 5.04 -0.98
C GLY A 71 -3.57 5.27 0.54
N ARG A 72 -3.45 6.53 0.97
CA ARG A 72 -3.51 6.88 2.41
C ARG A 72 -4.87 6.58 3.02
N ASN A 73 -5.96 6.90 2.32
CA ASN A 73 -7.32 6.62 2.79
C ASN A 73 -7.59 5.12 2.95
N VAL A 74 -7.07 4.28 2.04
CA VAL A 74 -7.18 2.82 2.14
C VAL A 74 -6.40 2.31 3.35
N TYR A 75 -5.17 2.78 3.57
CA TYR A 75 -4.36 2.42 4.74
C TYR A 75 -5.10 2.72 6.05
N ASP A 76 -5.64 3.94 6.20
CA ASP A 76 -6.38 4.34 7.39
C ASP A 76 -7.63 3.47 7.62
N SER A 77 -8.29 3.08 6.52
CA SER A 77 -9.46 2.21 6.57
C SER A 77 -9.10 0.80 7.05
N ILE A 78 -7.97 0.26 6.58
CA ILE A 78 -7.46 -1.06 7.01
C ILE A 78 -7.10 -1.03 8.50
N VAL A 79 -6.40 0.01 8.96
CA VAL A 79 -6.03 0.14 10.38
C VAL A 79 -7.27 0.19 11.28
N LYS A 80 -8.29 0.97 10.89
CA LYS A 80 -9.56 1.04 11.62
C LYS A 80 -10.28 -0.30 11.66
N PHE A 81 -10.31 -1.03 10.55
CA PHE A 81 -10.90 -2.35 10.48
C PHE A 81 -10.17 -3.35 11.38
N LEU A 82 -8.84 -3.37 11.33
CA LEU A 82 -8.02 -4.23 12.19
C LEU A 82 -8.20 -3.92 13.68
N GLN A 83 -8.29 -2.64 14.04
CA GLN A 83 -8.54 -2.22 15.41
C GLN A 83 -9.89 -2.75 15.92
N PHE A 84 -10.94 -2.64 15.10
CA PHE A 84 -12.25 -3.18 15.44
C PHE A 84 -12.20 -4.70 15.64
N GLN A 85 -11.61 -5.43 14.68
CA GLN A 85 -11.52 -6.88 14.73
C GLN A 85 -10.72 -7.36 15.95
N LEU A 86 -9.60 -6.70 16.25
CA LEU A 86 -8.77 -7.03 17.40
C LEU A 86 -9.52 -6.76 18.71
N THR A 87 -10.25 -5.64 18.80
CA THR A 87 -11.04 -5.29 19.98
C THR A 87 -12.11 -6.35 20.26
N VAL A 88 -12.85 -6.77 19.23
CA VAL A 88 -13.88 -7.82 19.35
C VAL A 88 -13.26 -9.14 19.81
N ASN A 89 -12.14 -9.55 19.21
CA ASN A 89 -11.46 -10.79 19.59
C ASN A 89 -10.97 -10.74 21.05
N VAL A 90 -10.36 -9.64 21.48
CA VAL A 90 -9.88 -9.48 22.86
C VAL A 90 -11.05 -9.54 23.84
N VAL A 91 -12.14 -8.82 23.59
CA VAL A 91 -13.35 -8.86 24.44
C VAL A 91 -13.94 -10.26 24.49
N ALA A 92 -14.08 -10.94 23.36
CA ALA A 92 -14.61 -12.30 23.30
C ALA A 92 -13.78 -13.28 24.14
N VAL A 93 -12.45 -13.23 24.03
CA VAL A 93 -11.54 -14.07 24.82
C VAL A 93 -11.65 -13.77 26.30
N VAL A 94 -11.65 -12.49 26.69
CA VAL A 94 -11.76 -12.08 28.10
C VAL A 94 -13.09 -12.52 28.69
N VAL A 95 -14.21 -12.30 27.98
CA VAL A 95 -15.55 -12.72 28.43
C VAL A 95 -15.64 -14.24 28.56
N ALA A 96 -15.13 -14.99 27.59
CA ALA A 96 -15.12 -16.45 27.65
C ALA A 96 -14.28 -16.97 28.81
N PHE A 97 -13.10 -16.39 29.04
CA PHE A 97 -12.22 -16.77 30.15
C PHE A 97 -12.84 -16.47 31.52
N VAL A 98 -13.37 -15.25 31.71
CA VAL A 98 -14.06 -14.85 32.94
C VAL A 98 -15.29 -15.74 33.17
N GLY A 99 -16.11 -15.93 32.13
CA GLY A 99 -17.28 -16.80 32.18
C GLY A 99 -16.91 -18.23 32.61
N ALA A 100 -15.86 -18.81 32.01
CA ALA A 100 -15.37 -20.13 32.40
C ALA A 100 -14.96 -20.16 33.88
N CYS A 101 -14.14 -19.22 34.35
CA CYS A 101 -13.67 -19.21 35.74
C CYS A 101 -14.79 -19.06 36.78
N PHE A 102 -15.80 -18.21 36.53
CA PHE A 102 -16.86 -17.96 37.52
C PHE A 102 -18.02 -18.98 37.45
N ILE A 103 -18.36 -19.46 36.24
CA ILE A 103 -19.46 -20.42 36.08
C ILE A 103 -19.05 -21.80 36.59
N THR A 104 -17.79 -22.24 36.39
CA THR A 104 -17.33 -23.54 36.91
C THR A 104 -17.18 -23.58 38.42
N VAL A 105 -16.95 -22.43 39.07
CA VAL A 105 -16.87 -22.35 40.55
C VAL A 105 -18.25 -22.33 41.20
N SER A 106 -19.30 -22.01 40.45
CA SER A 106 -20.66 -21.86 40.97
C SER A 106 -21.50 -23.15 40.90
N TYR A 107 -21.01 -24.21 40.27
CA TYR A 107 -21.66 -25.53 40.28
C TYR A 107 -20.95 -26.44 41.31
N PRO A 108 -21.64 -26.93 42.36
CA PRO A 108 -21.08 -27.87 43.33
C PRO A 108 -20.81 -29.26 42.75
#